data_AF-A0A4P9VJW8-F1
#
_entry.id   AF-A0A4P9VJW8-F1
#
_cell.length_a   1.000
_cell.length_b   1.000
_cell.length_c   1.000
_cell.angle_alpha   90.00
_cell.angle_beta   90.00
_cell.angle_gamma   90.00
#
_symmetry.space_group_name_H-M   'P 1'
#
loop_
_entity.id
_entity.type
_entity.pdbx_description
1 polymer ?
#
loop_
_entity_poly.entity_id
_entity_poly.type
_entity_poly.pdbx_seq_one_letter_code
_entity_poly.pdbx_strand_id
1 'polypeptide(L)'
;MEMKRSDRLSTVLRVAEVKEAKVAKQFGRLQEQLLYEQKKLEQLLNYETEYQENAKPAAGRPVTVRRLQQMSQFLTQLTQAVHQQQQQVDNINKHCESLRDVWVEAHQHTQTMQQLLDRYRQEEQRQEEKQEQQDADEVNTQQFIRGKQGQ
;
A
#
# COMPACT_ATOMS: atom_id res chain seq x y z
N MET A 1 23.40 -28.30 13.99
CA MET A 1 23.40 -26.82 13.84
C MET A 1 22.19 -26.29 14.56
N GLU A 2 22.39 -25.58 15.66
CA GLU A 2 21.33 -24.87 16.35
C GLU A 2 20.85 -23.73 15.43
N MET A 3 19.54 -23.58 15.27
CA MET A 3 18.98 -22.58 14.38
C MET A 3 19.12 -21.20 15.02
N LYS A 4 19.79 -20.26 14.34
CA LYS A 4 20.01 -18.91 14.85
C LYS A 4 18.69 -18.14 15.00
N ARG A 5 18.66 -17.13 15.86
CA ARG A 5 17.47 -16.31 16.08
C ARG A 5 17.16 -15.49 14.84
N SER A 6 18.20 -15.01 14.17
CA SER A 6 18.11 -14.30 12.90
C SER A 6 17.46 -15.16 11.79
N ASP A 7 17.79 -16.45 11.68
CA ASP A 7 17.23 -17.34 10.67
C ASP A 7 15.71 -17.51 10.82
N ARG A 8 15.24 -17.70 12.05
CA ARG A 8 13.79 -17.78 12.33
C ARG A 8 13.09 -16.47 11.99
N LEU A 9 13.65 -15.35 12.44
CA LEU A 9 13.05 -14.03 12.21
C LEU A 9 13.05 -13.66 10.73
N SER A 10 14.06 -14.07 9.96
CA SER A 10 14.09 -13.86 8.50
C SER A 10 12.92 -14.53 7.77
N THR A 11 12.49 -15.71 8.25
CA THR A 11 11.33 -16.40 7.69
C THR A 11 10.04 -15.64 8.00
N VAL A 12 9.91 -15.11 9.21
CA VAL A 12 8.74 -14.31 9.61
C VAL A 12 8.70 -12.98 8.84
N LEU A 13 9.84 -12.31 8.71
CA LEU A 13 9.98 -11.09 7.92
C LEU A 13 9.52 -11.31 6.46
N ARG A 14 9.96 -12.40 5.82
CA ARG A 14 9.53 -12.75 4.46
C ARG A 14 8.01 -12.90 4.34
N VAL A 15 7.35 -13.46 5.36
CA VAL A 15 5.89 -13.57 5.39
C VAL A 15 5.24 -12.19 5.52
N ALA A 16 5.81 -11.31 6.35
CA ALA A 16 5.34 -9.92 6.50
C ALA A 16 5.49 -9.13 5.20
N GLU A 17 6.65 -9.21 4.52
CA GLU A 17 6.91 -8.56 3.23
C GLU A 17 5.92 -9.01 2.14
N VAL A 18 5.63 -10.32 2.06
CA VAL A 18 4.64 -10.84 1.11
C VAL A 18 3.24 -10.29 1.40
N LYS A 19 2.87 -10.20 2.68
CA LYS A 19 1.58 -9.63 3.10
C LYS A 19 1.50 -8.14 2.74
N GLU A 20 2.54 -7.37 3.05
CA GLU A 20 2.65 -5.95 2.73
C GLU A 20 2.54 -5.71 1.21
N ALA A 21 3.31 -6.44 0.41
CA ALA A 21 3.28 -6.33 -1.05
C ALA A 21 1.88 -6.64 -1.63
N LYS A 22 1.17 -7.61 -1.05
CA LYS A 22 -0.21 -7.94 -1.45
C LYS A 22 -1.16 -6.77 -1.16
N VAL A 23 -1.08 -6.19 0.03
CA VAL A 23 -1.92 -5.04 0.41
C VAL A 23 -1.58 -3.82 -0.44
N ALA A 24 -0.30 -3.53 -0.65
CA ALA A 24 0.15 -2.43 -1.51
C ALA A 24 -0.39 -2.56 -2.95
N LYS A 25 -0.36 -3.77 -3.51
CA LYS A 25 -0.91 -4.05 -4.85
C LYS A 25 -2.44 -3.83 -4.90
N GLN A 26 -3.15 -4.24 -3.86
CA GLN A 26 -4.60 -4.01 -3.77
C GLN A 26 -4.90 -2.51 -3.64
N PHE A 27 -4.11 -1.78 -2.86
CA PHE A 27 -4.24 -0.34 -2.67
C PHE A 27 -4.00 0.44 -3.95
N GLY A 28 -2.95 0.11 -4.71
CA GLY A 28 -2.70 0.72 -6.02
C GLY A 28 -3.87 0.55 -6.99
N ARG A 29 -4.46 -0.66 -7.05
CA ARG A 29 -5.63 -0.93 -7.91
C ARG A 29 -6.86 -0.11 -7.50
N LEU A 30 -7.11 0.03 -6.20
CA LEU A 30 -8.23 0.85 -5.73
C LEU A 30 -8.01 2.34 -6.00
N GLN A 31 -6.78 2.84 -5.91
CA GLN A 31 -6.48 4.22 -6.29
C GLN A 31 -6.70 4.47 -7.78
N GLU A 32 -6.26 3.55 -8.65
CA GLU A 32 -6.52 3.63 -10.09
C GLU A 32 -8.03 3.64 -10.38
N GLN A 33 -8.79 2.79 -9.69
CA GLN A 33 -10.25 2.76 -9.79
C GLN A 33 -10.90 4.06 -9.30
N LEU A 34 -10.42 4.61 -8.18
CA LEU A 34 -10.92 5.89 -7.64
C LEU A 34 -10.73 7.02 -8.65
N LEU A 35 -9.54 7.12 -9.24
CA LEU A 35 -9.22 8.13 -10.25
C LEU A 35 -10.13 8.00 -11.48
N TYR A 36 -10.36 6.76 -11.94
CA TYR A 36 -11.25 6.49 -13.07
C TYR A 36 -12.68 6.96 -12.78
N GLU A 37 -13.22 6.63 -11.61
CA GLU A 37 -14.60 6.97 -11.24
C GLU A 37 -14.77 8.47 -10.95
N GLN A 38 -13.74 9.14 -10.42
CA GLN A 38 -13.70 10.60 -10.28
C GLN A 38 -13.72 11.29 -11.63
N LYS A 39 -12.94 10.81 -12.61
CA LYS A 39 -12.96 11.35 -13.97
C LYS A 39 -14.31 11.17 -14.64
N LYS A 40 -14.97 10.02 -14.43
CA LYS A 40 -16.32 9.78 -14.93
C LYS A 40 -17.35 10.71 -14.29
N LEU A 41 -17.24 10.99 -12.99
CA LEU A 41 -18.07 11.98 -12.31
C LEU A 41 -17.88 13.38 -12.89
N GLU A 42 -16.62 13.80 -13.08
CA GLU A 42 -16.29 15.09 -13.70
C GLU A 42 -16.91 15.21 -15.10
N GLN A 43 -16.83 14.15 -15.91
CA GLN A 43 -17.47 14.12 -17.23
C GLN A 43 -18.99 14.29 -17.16
N LEU A 44 -19.67 13.66 -16.20
CA LEU A 44 -21.12 13.82 -16.03
C LEU A 44 -21.50 15.23 -15.61
N LEU A 45 -20.72 15.85 -14.70
CA LEU A 45 -20.95 17.23 -14.24
C LEU A 45 -20.70 18.26 -15.34
N ASN A 46 -19.65 18.07 -16.13
CA ASN A 46 -19.36 18.91 -17.29
C ASN A 46 -20.48 18.80 -18.32
N TYR A 47 -20.92 17.57 -18.62
CA TYR A 47 -22.01 17.32 -19.54
C TYR A 47 -23.35 17.92 -19.06
N GLU A 48 -23.65 17.89 -17.76
CA GLU A 48 -24.81 18.56 -17.18
C GLU A 48 -24.78 20.07 -17.41
N THR A 49 -23.61 20.68 -17.17
CA THR A 49 -23.40 22.12 -17.37
C THR A 49 -23.58 22.51 -18.85
N GLU A 50 -22.89 21.81 -19.75
CA GLU A 50 -22.99 22.03 -21.20
C GLU A 50 -24.43 21.83 -21.70
N TYR A 51 -25.13 20.83 -21.19
CA TYR A 51 -26.52 20.57 -21.56
C TYR A 51 -27.43 21.72 -21.13
N GLN A 52 -27.30 22.23 -19.90
CA GLN A 52 -28.09 23.35 -19.40
C GLN A 52 -27.83 24.64 -20.18
N GLU A 53 -26.59 24.90 -20.60
CA GLU A 53 -26.24 26.05 -21.43
C GLU A 53 -26.85 25.95 -22.84
N ASN A 54 -26.71 24.81 -23.49
CA ASN A 54 -27.23 24.56 -24.84
C ASN A 54 -28.76 24.43 -24.89
N ALA A 55 -29.39 24.05 -23.77
CA ALA A 55 -30.83 23.89 -23.68
C ALA A 55 -31.59 25.22 -23.55
N LYS A 56 -30.90 26.33 -23.23
CA LYS A 56 -31.51 27.66 -23.17
C LYS A 56 -32.09 28.04 -24.55
N PRO A 57 -33.38 28.39 -24.64
CA PRO A 57 -33.96 28.83 -25.90
C PRO A 57 -33.30 30.12 -26.38
N ALA A 58 -32.99 30.18 -27.68
CA ALA A 58 -32.58 31.44 -28.32
C ALA A 58 -33.66 32.50 -28.09
N ALA A 59 -33.24 33.72 -27.74
CA ALA A 59 -34.15 34.82 -27.48
C ALA A 59 -35.14 34.99 -28.65
N GLY A 60 -36.45 34.91 -28.34
CA GLY A 60 -37.53 35.10 -29.30
C GLY A 60 -38.06 33.84 -30.02
N ARG A 61 -37.60 32.62 -29.71
CA ARG A 61 -38.22 31.38 -30.27
C ARG A 61 -39.16 30.70 -29.26
N PRO A 62 -40.42 30.39 -29.65
CA PRO A 62 -41.33 29.64 -28.80
C PRO A 62 -40.84 28.20 -28.59
N VAL A 63 -40.82 27.74 -27.33
CA VAL A 63 -40.46 26.36 -26.96
C VAL A 63 -41.73 25.53 -26.87
N THR A 64 -41.77 24.39 -27.56
CA THR A 64 -42.90 23.45 -27.47
C THR A 64 -42.93 22.74 -26.12
N VAL A 65 -44.12 22.52 -25.55
CA VAL A 65 -44.33 21.75 -24.30
C VAL A 65 -43.63 20.38 -24.33
N ARG A 66 -43.67 19.69 -25.48
CA ARG A 66 -42.98 18.40 -25.70
C ARG A 66 -41.46 18.51 -25.49
N ARG A 67 -40.83 19.60 -25.94
CA ARG A 67 -39.38 19.83 -25.78
C ARG A 67 -39.03 20.08 -24.32
N LEU A 68 -39.88 20.81 -23.58
CA LEU A 68 -39.70 21.03 -22.14
C LEU A 68 -39.81 19.72 -21.35
N GLN A 69 -40.78 18.86 -21.71
CA GLN A 69 -40.95 17.55 -21.06
C GLN A 69 -39.75 16.62 -21.29
N GLN A 70 -39.26 16.53 -22.53
CA GLN A 70 -38.06 15.75 -22.86
C GLN A 70 -36.83 16.26 -22.10
N MET A 71 -36.67 17.58 -22.03
CA MET A 71 -35.56 18.21 -21.31
C MET A 71 -35.61 17.89 -19.81
N SER A 72 -36.78 18.00 -19.20
CA SER A 72 -36.97 17.70 -17.77
C SER A 72 -36.70 16.23 -17.47
N GLN A 73 -37.17 15.29 -18.30
CA GLN A 73 -36.94 13.85 -18.10
C GLN A 73 -35.45 13.51 -18.17
N PHE A 74 -34.75 14.09 -19.15
CA PHE A 74 -33.32 13.87 -19.32
C PHE A 74 -32.51 14.42 -18.15
N LEU A 75 -32.82 15.64 -17.69
CA LEU A 75 -32.18 16.23 -16.51
C LEU A 75 -32.36 15.35 -15.28
N THR A 76 -33.57 14.84 -15.04
CA THR A 76 -33.80 13.91 -13.92
C THR A 76 -32.94 12.66 -14.00
N GLN A 77 -32.80 12.05 -15.18
CA GLN A 77 -31.94 10.89 -15.38
C GLN A 77 -30.46 11.22 -15.16
N LEU A 78 -30.01 12.38 -15.66
CA LEU A 78 -28.63 12.83 -15.51
C LEU A 78 -28.28 13.12 -14.05
N THR A 79 -29.13 13.84 -13.33
CA THR A 79 -28.95 14.10 -11.89
C THR A 79 -28.92 12.78 -11.10
N GLN A 80 -29.76 11.81 -11.45
CA GLN A 80 -29.73 10.48 -10.82
C GLN A 80 -28.40 9.76 -11.10
N ALA A 81 -27.90 9.81 -12.34
CA ALA A 81 -26.63 9.21 -12.71
C ALA A 81 -25.43 9.86 -11.99
N VAL A 82 -25.42 11.20 -11.88
CA VAL A 82 -24.42 11.95 -11.11
C VAL A 82 -24.45 11.53 -9.64
N HIS A 83 -25.64 11.44 -9.04
CA HIS A 83 -25.77 11.02 -7.65
C HIS A 83 -25.24 9.60 -7.42
N GLN A 84 -25.58 8.65 -8.28
CA GLN A 84 -25.07 7.28 -8.22
C GLN A 84 -23.54 7.24 -8.39
N GLN A 85 -23.00 8.02 -9.33
CA GLN A 85 -21.56 8.10 -9.56
C GLN A 85 -20.82 8.71 -8.36
N GLN A 86 -21.38 9.73 -7.72
CA GLN A 86 -20.82 10.31 -6.49
C GLN A 86 -20.79 9.28 -5.37
N GLN A 87 -21.89 8.54 -5.14
CA GLN A 87 -21.92 7.48 -4.14
C GLN A 87 -20.86 6.41 -4.42
N GLN A 88 -20.65 6.05 -5.69
CA GLN A 88 -19.62 5.10 -6.09
C GLN A 88 -18.21 5.61 -5.75
N VAL A 89 -17.91 6.87 -6.07
CA VAL A 89 -16.64 7.52 -5.72
C VAL A 89 -16.43 7.53 -4.20
N ASP A 90 -17.45 7.91 -3.43
CA ASP A 90 -17.37 7.97 -1.96
C ASP A 90 -17.11 6.58 -1.36
N ASN A 91 -17.76 5.55 -1.88
CA ASN A 91 -17.58 4.17 -1.42
C ASN A 91 -16.15 3.68 -1.70
N ILE A 92 -15.62 3.93 -2.90
CA ILE A 92 -14.25 3.54 -3.25
C ILE A 92 -13.25 4.34 -2.41
N ASN A 93 -13.49 5.63 -2.18
CA ASN A 93 -12.63 6.45 -1.35
C ASN A 93 -12.54 5.91 0.09
N LYS A 94 -13.68 5.54 0.70
CA LYS A 94 -13.71 4.89 2.02
C LYS A 94 -12.92 3.57 2.04
N HIS A 95 -13.02 2.77 0.97
CA HIS A 95 -12.23 1.54 0.85
C HIS A 95 -10.73 1.83 0.69
N CYS A 96 -10.36 2.88 -0.05
CA CYS A 96 -8.97 3.33 -0.15
C CYS A 96 -8.42 3.74 1.22
N GLU A 97 -9.18 4.53 1.99
CA GLU A 97 -8.78 4.95 3.35
C GLU A 97 -8.58 3.75 4.27
N SER A 98 -9.54 2.83 4.32
CA SER A 98 -9.41 1.62 5.13
C SER A 98 -8.20 0.76 4.72
N LEU A 99 -7.96 0.60 3.41
CA LEU A 99 -6.84 -0.21 2.94
C LEU A 99 -5.49 0.48 3.14
N ARG A 100 -5.48 1.82 3.15
CA ARG A 100 -4.29 2.62 3.50
C ARG A 100 -3.87 2.33 4.93
N ASP A 101 -4.80 2.30 5.88
CA ASP A 101 -4.49 2.00 7.28
C ASP A 101 -3.88 0.60 7.43
N VAL A 102 -4.46 -0.39 6.76
CA VAL A 102 -3.93 -1.77 6.73
C VAL A 102 -2.53 -1.82 6.11
N TRP A 103 -2.29 -1.06 5.04
CA TRP A 103 -0.97 -0.99 4.42
C TRP A 103 0.07 -0.37 5.35
N VAL A 104 -0.28 0.74 6.02
CA VAL A 104 0.60 1.42 6.98
C VAL A 104 0.96 0.49 8.14
N GLU A 105 0.00 -0.24 8.69
CA GLU A 105 0.25 -1.21 9.77
C GLU A 105 1.18 -2.34 9.29
N ALA A 106 0.92 -2.89 8.11
CA ALA A 106 1.77 -3.94 7.52
C ALA A 106 3.21 -3.44 7.30
N HIS A 107 3.35 -2.22 6.77
CA HIS A 107 4.66 -1.60 6.54
C HIS A 107 5.44 -1.37 7.84
N GLN A 108 4.79 -0.83 8.87
CA GLN A 108 5.41 -0.63 10.18
C GLN A 108 5.85 -1.95 10.81
N HIS A 109 5.05 -3.01 10.65
CA HIS A 109 5.39 -4.34 11.13
C HIS A 109 6.63 -4.91 10.43
N THR A 110 6.69 -4.84 9.10
CA THR A 110 7.85 -5.25 8.30
C THR A 110 9.10 -4.48 8.74
N GLN A 111 9.02 -3.15 8.85
CA GLN A 111 10.15 -2.32 9.28
C GLN A 111 10.65 -2.69 10.68
N THR A 112 9.74 -2.92 11.62
CA THR A 112 10.09 -3.34 12.99
C THR A 112 10.81 -4.69 12.98
N MET A 113 10.32 -5.65 12.20
CA MET A 113 10.97 -6.97 12.06
C MET A 113 12.34 -6.89 11.42
N GLN A 114 12.50 -6.05 10.40
CA GLN A 114 13.80 -5.81 9.76
C GLN A 114 14.82 -5.28 10.76
N GLN A 115 14.44 -4.27 11.56
CA GLN A 115 15.31 -3.73 12.61
C GLN A 115 15.70 -4.77 13.66
N LEU A 116 14.77 -5.63 14.07
CA LEU A 116 15.05 -6.72 15.01
C LEU A 116 15.99 -7.77 14.41
N LEU A 117 15.82 -8.10 13.13
CA LEU A 117 16.68 -9.02 12.41
C LEU A 117 18.12 -8.51 12.35
N ASP A 118 18.30 -7.23 12.03
CA ASP A 118 19.62 -6.62 11.96
C ASP A 118 20.31 -6.61 13.33
N ARG A 119 19.56 -6.36 14.42
CA ARG A 119 20.09 -6.47 15.79
C ARG A 119 20.54 -7.89 16.13
N TYR A 120 19.74 -8.91 15.79
CA TYR A 120 20.12 -10.30 16.06
C TYR A 120 21.33 -10.74 15.24
N ARG A 121 21.43 -10.33 13.98
CA ARG A 121 22.63 -10.59 13.17
C ARG A 121 23.88 -9.98 13.79
N GLN A 122 23.80 -8.74 14.27
CA GLN A 122 24.93 -8.09 14.95
C GLN A 122 25.28 -8.73 16.30
N GLU A 123 24.31 -9.23 17.04
CA GLU A 123 24.55 -9.96 18.28
C GLU A 123 25.23 -11.30 18.00
N GLU A 124 24.70 -12.07 17.05
CA GLU A 124 25.25 -13.36 16.63
C GLU A 124 26.68 -13.23 16.09
N GLN A 125 26.94 -12.24 15.23
CA GLN A 125 28.28 -11.97 14.72
C GLN A 125 29.27 -11.66 15.86
N ARG A 126 28.87 -10.85 16.85
CA ARG A 126 29.73 -10.54 18.01
C ARG A 126 30.00 -11.76 18.88
N GLN A 127 29.04 -12.67 19.01
CA GLN A 127 29.27 -13.93 19.75
C GLN A 127 30.22 -14.84 18.99
N GLU A 128 30.10 -14.92 17.66
CA GLU A 128 31.00 -15.70 16.80
C GLU A 128 32.44 -15.16 16.87
N GLU A 129 32.63 -13.84 16.70
CA GLU A 129 33.95 -13.19 16.81
C GLU A 129 34.60 -13.46 18.17
N LYS A 130 33.81 -13.43 19.26
CA LYS A 130 34.30 -13.72 20.61
C LYS A 130 34.71 -15.18 20.77
N GLN A 131 33.94 -16.12 20.22
CA GLN A 131 34.26 -17.55 20.26
C GLN A 131 35.53 -17.84 19.45
N GLU A 132 35.65 -17.28 18.24
CA GLU A 132 36.82 -17.44 17.39
C GLU A 132 38.10 -16.90 18.07
N GLN A 133 38.00 -15.76 18.76
CA GLN A 133 39.12 -15.22 19.53
C GLN A 133 39.54 -16.16 20.66
N GLN A 134 38.59 -16.71 21.41
CA GLN A 134 38.87 -17.66 22.49
C GLN A 134 39.55 -18.93 21.97
N ASP A 135 39.02 -19.51 20.89
CA ASP A 135 39.58 -20.72 20.28
C ASP A 135 41.01 -20.48 19.77
N ALA A 136 41.27 -19.31 19.16
CA ALA A 136 42.59 -18.91 18.70
C ALA A 136 43.60 -18.78 19.87
N ASP A 137 43.19 -18.14 20.97
CA ASP A 137 44.02 -17.97 22.16
C ASP A 137 44.35 -19.32 22.83
N GLU A 138 43.41 -20.26 22.86
CA GLU A 138 43.62 -21.62 23.37
C GLU A 138 44.64 -22.39 22.52
N VAL A 139 44.51 -22.35 21.19
CA VAL A 139 45.45 -23.02 20.27
C VAL A 139 46.85 -22.44 20.40
N ASN A 140 46.97 -21.11 20.46
CA ASN A 140 48.25 -20.43 20.66
C ASN A 140 48.90 -20.82 22.00
N THR A 141 48.11 -20.88 23.07
CA THR A 141 48.59 -21.29 24.40
C THR A 141 49.08 -22.75 24.40
N GLN A 142 48.33 -23.67 23.78
CA GLN A 142 48.73 -25.08 23.67
C GLN A 142 50.03 -25.25 22.86
N GLN A 143 50.19 -24.53 21.75
CA GLN A 143 51.42 -24.58 20.95
C GLN A 143 52.62 -24.04 21.73
N PHE A 144 52.45 -22.95 22.47
CA PHE A 144 53.50 -22.39 23.32
C PHE A 144 53.93 -23.36 24.43
N ILE A 145 52.98 -24.03 25.08
CA ILE A 145 53.28 -25.04 26.11
C ILE A 145 54.04 -26.23 25.50
N ARG A 146 53.62 -26.74 24.34
CA ARG A 146 54.31 -27.84 23.64
C ARG A 146 55.73 -27.46 23.22
N GLY A 147 55.94 -26.24 22.74
CA GLY A 147 57.27 -25.72 22.38
C GLY A 147 58.24 -25.65 23.55
N LYS A 148 57.75 -25.41 24.78
CA LYS A 148 58.58 -25.39 26.00
C LYS A 148 58.92 -26.76 26.58
N GLN A 149 58.15 -27.81 26.26
CA GLN A 149 58.40 -29.17 26.76
C GLN A 149 59.33 -29.99 25.84
N GLY A 150 59.63 -29.49 24.64
CA GLY A 150 60.53 -30.12 23.67
C GLY A 150 61.96 -29.55 23.61
N GLN A 151 62.33 -28.66 24.54
CA GLN A 151 63.69 -28.16 24.78
C GLN A 151 64.19 -28.65 26.14
#